data_AF-A0A356B589-F1
#
_entry.id   AF-A0A356B589-F1
#
_cell.length_a   1.000
_cell.length_b   1.000
_cell.length_c   1.000
_cell.angle_alpha   90.00
_cell.angle_beta   90.00
_cell.angle_gamma   90.00
#
_symmetry.space_group_name_H-M   'P 1'
#
loop_
_entity.id
_entity.type
_entity.pdbx_description
1 polymer ?
#
loop_
_entity_poly.entity_id
_entity_poly.type
_entity_poly.pdbx_seq_one_letter_code
_entity_poly.pdbx_strand_id
1 'polypeptide(L)'
;MTDTKNTESKVLILLSILFISISLFVYQVVLTRLYSTVLSYHYVFLTTSFSILGLGIGSIIAYKMRKKIRNAASNKRATVIQKDLKTQICIGSMILAISYIFVFALNYILPFVSSVFVYIVLGTIPFLVGGYVYSILFTEFSGISGKLYFADLIGSGVGSIAVILLLDHAGMFRTILAVGIIALIPSLLLSASLKKIKLIKYIVLFVLVSGLFLPGQYIISMEKNFNGILKNSDKTYGSLKNAGMSPEIIFSQWNAFSRTDVIKIPQQPESMIVTIDGSANAPMFEFDGDIKSLEKFKTDPGFLPFAIGVNDKTLLIGPGGGRDVLYALA
;
A
#
# COMPACT_ATOMS: atom_id res chain seq x y z
N MET A 1 9.19 21.45 38.10
CA MET A 1 10.16 21.01 37.06
C MET A 1 10.08 19.51 36.73
N THR A 2 9.65 18.64 37.66
CA THR A 2 9.44 17.20 37.44
C THR A 2 8.12 16.87 36.72
N ASP A 3 7.04 17.60 37.02
CA ASP A 3 5.71 17.39 36.39
C ASP A 3 5.65 17.77 34.90
N THR A 4 6.34 18.84 34.52
CA THR A 4 6.39 19.29 33.12
C THR A 4 7.12 18.29 32.23
N LYS A 5 8.24 17.72 32.68
CA LYS A 5 8.97 16.64 31.96
C LYS A 5 8.16 15.34 31.83
N ASN A 6 7.32 15.03 32.82
CA ASN A 6 6.49 13.82 32.78
C ASN A 6 5.32 13.99 31.80
N THR A 7 4.71 15.17 31.76
CA THR A 7 3.64 15.52 30.81
C THR A 7 4.16 15.58 29.37
N GLU A 8 5.30 16.22 29.14
CA GLU A 8 5.96 16.25 27.82
C GLU A 8 6.26 14.83 27.31
N SER A 9 6.78 13.96 28.17
CA SER A 9 7.05 12.57 27.80
C SER A 9 5.78 11.78 27.46
N LYS A 10 4.61 12.10 28.04
CA LYS A 10 3.35 11.44 27.71
C LYS A 10 2.82 11.89 26.35
N VAL A 11 2.92 13.19 26.03
CA VAL A 11 2.51 13.72 24.72
C VAL A 11 3.32 13.09 23.59
N LEU A 12 4.65 12.98 23.74
CA LEU A 12 5.49 12.33 22.72
C LEU A 12 5.13 10.86 22.49
N ILE A 13 4.67 10.17 23.53
CA ILE A 13 4.22 8.78 23.44
C ILE A 13 2.86 8.68 22.72
N LEU A 14 1.94 9.60 22.99
CA LEU A 14 0.67 9.70 22.27
C LEU A 14 0.87 10.05 20.78
N LEU A 15 1.82 10.93 20.48
CA LEU A 15 2.20 11.22 19.10
C LEU A 15 2.84 9.99 18.44
N SER A 16 3.65 9.24 19.18
CA SER A 16 4.28 8.02 18.66
C SER A 16 3.24 7.00 18.19
N ILE A 17 2.23 6.71 19.03
CA ILE A 17 1.19 5.74 18.66
C ILE A 17 0.30 6.27 17.53
N LEU A 18 0.00 7.57 17.51
CA LEU A 18 -0.76 8.21 16.42
C LEU A 18 -0.07 8.02 15.07
N PHE A 19 1.22 8.33 14.96
CA PHE A 19 1.95 8.19 13.70
C PHE A 19 2.18 6.73 13.28
N ILE A 20 2.40 5.82 14.23
CA ILE A 20 2.46 4.37 13.95
C ILE A 20 1.11 3.87 13.41
N SER A 21 0.00 4.34 13.98
CA SER A 21 -1.34 3.96 13.54
C SER A 21 -1.63 4.48 12.13
N ILE A 22 -1.33 5.75 11.85
CA ILE A 22 -1.43 6.33 10.50
C ILE A 22 -0.63 5.47 9.51
N SER A 23 0.63 5.16 9.82
CA SER A 23 1.48 4.42 8.88
C SER A 23 1.00 3.00 8.63
N LEU A 24 0.57 2.28 9.68
CA LEU A 24 0.06 0.92 9.55
C LEU A 24 -1.25 0.86 8.79
N PHE A 25 -2.16 1.80 9.03
CA PHE A 25 -3.44 1.85 8.33
C PHE A 25 -3.24 2.20 6.85
N VAL A 26 -2.47 3.24 6.54
CA VAL A 26 -2.16 3.61 5.15
C VAL A 26 -1.44 2.45 4.46
N TYR A 27 -0.47 1.81 5.11
CA TYR A 27 0.21 0.63 4.57
C TYR A 27 -0.76 -0.52 4.28
N GLN A 28 -1.70 -0.82 5.19
CA GLN A 28 -2.70 -1.87 4.97
C GLN A 28 -3.49 -1.61 3.68
N VAL A 29 -3.99 -0.39 3.49
CA VAL A 29 -4.75 -0.02 2.30
C VAL A 29 -3.87 -0.06 1.05
N VAL A 30 -2.65 0.48 1.08
CA VAL A 30 -1.69 0.39 -0.03
C VAL A 30 -1.42 -1.07 -0.40
N LEU A 31 -1.28 -1.94 0.60
CA LEU A 31 -1.06 -3.37 0.40
C LEU A 31 -2.26 -4.04 -0.27
N THR A 32 -3.49 -3.63 0.06
CA THR A 32 -4.69 -4.12 -0.65
C THR A 32 -4.65 -3.78 -2.14
N ARG A 33 -4.21 -2.57 -2.49
CA ARG A 33 -4.10 -2.13 -3.89
C ARG A 33 -2.99 -2.89 -4.60
N LEU A 34 -1.82 -2.99 -3.97
CA LEU A 34 -0.70 -3.74 -4.51
C LEU A 34 -1.09 -5.21 -4.76
N TYR A 35 -1.73 -5.87 -3.80
CA TYR A 35 -2.10 -7.28 -3.95
C TYR A 35 -3.28 -7.51 -4.90
N SER A 36 -4.14 -6.52 -5.14
CA SER A 36 -5.14 -6.61 -6.21
C SER A 36 -4.49 -6.69 -7.59
N THR A 37 -3.38 -5.97 -7.78
CA THR A 37 -2.65 -5.98 -9.05
C THR A 37 -1.74 -7.18 -9.25
N VAL A 38 -1.19 -7.74 -8.17
CA VAL A 38 -0.26 -8.88 -8.24
C VAL A 38 -1.00 -10.21 -8.17
N LEU A 39 -2.01 -10.32 -7.30
CA LEU A 39 -2.84 -11.52 -7.10
C LEU A 39 -4.23 -11.32 -7.72
N SER A 40 -5.09 -12.33 -7.60
CA SER A 40 -6.52 -12.19 -7.88
C SER A 40 -7.20 -11.39 -6.76
N TYR A 41 -8.20 -10.57 -7.11
CA TYR A 41 -8.84 -9.62 -6.18
C TYR A 41 -9.43 -10.26 -4.92
N HIS A 42 -9.87 -11.53 -4.98
CA HIS A 42 -10.37 -12.27 -3.81
C HIS A 42 -9.33 -12.40 -2.68
N TYR A 43 -8.04 -12.45 -3.00
CA TYR A 43 -6.99 -12.58 -1.99
C TYR A 43 -6.68 -11.27 -1.27
N VAL A 44 -7.20 -10.15 -1.78
CA VAL A 44 -7.02 -8.84 -1.16
C VAL A 44 -7.65 -8.79 0.24
N PHE A 45 -8.78 -9.50 0.44
CA PHE A 45 -9.45 -9.60 1.74
C PHE A 45 -8.59 -10.29 2.80
N LEU A 46 -7.60 -11.12 2.41
CA LEU A 46 -6.65 -11.73 3.35
C LEU A 46 -5.70 -10.70 3.98
N THR A 47 -5.59 -9.51 3.40
CA THR A 47 -4.73 -8.43 3.92
C THR A 47 -5.07 -8.09 5.36
N THR A 48 -6.35 -7.95 5.68
CA THR A 48 -6.79 -7.69 7.05
C THR A 48 -6.44 -8.85 7.97
N SER A 49 -6.63 -10.10 7.53
CA SER A 49 -6.34 -11.28 8.33
C SER A 49 -4.85 -11.40 8.70
N PHE A 50 -3.95 -11.23 7.72
CA PHE A 50 -2.53 -11.32 8.03
C PHE A 50 -1.97 -10.05 8.71
N SER A 51 -2.67 -8.91 8.59
CA SER A 51 -2.38 -7.72 9.40
C SER A 51 -2.60 -8.01 10.88
N ILE A 52 -3.76 -8.60 11.22
CA ILE A 52 -4.09 -9.02 12.59
C ILE A 52 -3.11 -10.10 13.08
N LEU A 53 -2.78 -11.07 12.22
CA LEU A 53 -1.79 -12.11 12.52
C LEU A 53 -0.42 -11.51 12.86
N GLY A 54 0.07 -10.59 12.03
CA GLY A 54 1.35 -9.91 12.25
C GLY A 54 1.36 -9.14 13.56
N LEU A 55 0.33 -8.32 13.81
CA LEU A 55 0.19 -7.59 15.07
C LEU A 55 0.21 -8.54 16.28
N GLY A 56 -0.49 -9.68 16.20
CA GLY A 56 -0.52 -10.71 17.24
C GLY A 56 0.85 -11.36 17.49
N ILE A 57 1.53 -11.81 16.43
CA ILE A 57 2.87 -12.40 16.52
C ILE A 57 3.86 -11.40 17.11
N GLY A 58 3.87 -10.17 16.61
CA GLY A 58 4.70 -9.09 17.14
C GLY A 58 4.49 -8.84 18.63
N SER A 59 3.23 -8.85 19.06
CA SER A 59 2.86 -8.69 20.47
C SER A 59 3.35 -9.85 21.34
N ILE A 60 3.28 -11.09 20.86
CA ILE A 60 3.81 -12.26 21.57
C ILE A 60 5.33 -12.17 21.73
N ILE A 61 6.05 -11.74 20.68
CA ILE A 61 7.50 -11.54 20.72
C ILE A 61 7.86 -10.48 21.77
N ALA A 62 7.17 -9.32 21.74
CA ALA A 62 7.36 -8.25 22.72
C ALA A 62 7.14 -8.74 24.17
N TYR A 63 6.04 -9.47 24.41
CA TYR A 63 5.75 -10.04 25.73
C TYR A 63 6.85 -10.98 26.22
N LYS A 64 7.31 -11.93 25.39
CA LYS A 64 8.38 -12.87 25.75
C LYS A 64 9.69 -12.16 26.07
N MET A 65 10.06 -11.16 25.26
CA MET A 65 11.26 -10.37 25.47
C MET A 65 11.18 -9.56 26.77
N ARG A 66 10.06 -8.88 27.04
CA ARG A 66 9.86 -8.11 28.27
C ARG A 66 9.83 -9.00 29.51
N LYS A 67 9.20 -10.18 29.45
CA LYS A 67 9.21 -11.15 30.56
C LYS A 67 10.65 -11.55 30.91
N LYS A 68 11.50 -11.82 29.91
CA LYS A 68 12.91 -12.15 30.11
C LYS A 68 13.69 -11.00 30.77
N ILE A 69 13.49 -9.76 30.29
CA ILE A 69 14.14 -8.56 30.85
C ILE A 69 13.72 -8.34 32.31
N ARG A 70 12.42 -8.46 32.61
CA ARG A 70 11.88 -8.27 33.97
C ARG A 70 12.41 -9.32 34.95
N ASN A 71 12.50 -10.58 34.53
CA ASN A 71 13.01 -11.66 35.36
C ASN A 71 14.52 -11.55 35.61
N ALA A 72 15.29 -10.93 34.70
CA ALA A 72 16.73 -10.71 34.85
C ALA A 72 17.07 -9.46 35.68
N ALA A 73 16.11 -8.57 35.93
CA ALA A 73 16.34 -7.31 36.63
C ALA A 73 16.19 -7.47 38.16
N SER A 74 17.32 -7.61 38.85
CA SER A 74 17.39 -7.46 40.32
C SER A 74 17.35 -5.98 40.72
N ASN A 75 16.32 -5.61 41.48
CA ASN A 75 16.05 -4.44 42.37
C ASN A 75 16.61 -3.02 42.12
N LYS A 76 17.45 -2.74 41.11
CA LYS A 76 17.89 -1.39 40.76
C LYS A 76 17.69 -1.14 39.27
N ARG A 77 16.73 -0.26 38.93
CA ARG A 77 16.78 0.77 37.83
C ARG A 77 15.47 0.89 37.01
N ALA A 78 14.48 1.60 37.54
CA ALA A 78 13.37 2.12 36.73
C ALA A 78 13.85 3.08 35.61
N THR A 79 14.94 3.82 35.83
CA THR A 79 15.50 4.79 34.87
C THR A 79 16.23 4.14 33.68
N VAL A 80 16.85 2.96 33.88
CA VAL A 80 17.46 2.21 32.76
C VAL A 80 16.37 1.58 31.90
N ILE A 81 15.31 1.05 32.51
CA ILE A 81 14.15 0.49 31.80
C ILE A 81 13.46 1.55 30.93
N GLN A 82 13.32 2.79 31.40
CA GLN A 82 12.73 3.88 30.60
C GLN A 82 13.63 4.35 29.43
N LYS A 83 14.95 4.42 29.62
CA LYS A 83 15.90 4.72 28.53
C LYS A 83 15.94 3.61 27.48
N ASP A 84 15.81 2.37 27.92
CA ASP A 84 15.68 1.19 27.07
C ASP A 84 14.37 1.25 26.25
N LEU A 85 13.25 1.61 26.89
CA LEU A 85 11.94 1.73 26.25
C LEU A 85 11.90 2.74 25.09
N LYS A 86 12.37 3.97 25.31
CA LYS A 86 12.42 4.99 24.23
C LYS A 86 13.33 4.56 23.09
N THR A 87 14.42 3.86 23.42
CA THR A 87 15.34 3.30 22.42
C THR A 87 14.67 2.17 21.62
N GLN A 88 13.88 1.30 22.26
CA GLN A 88 13.12 0.25 21.60
C GLN A 88 12.03 0.80 20.66
N ILE A 89 11.28 1.82 21.09
CA ILE A 89 10.28 2.48 20.22
C ILE A 89 10.98 3.12 19.02
N CYS A 90 12.11 3.80 19.24
CA CYS A 90 12.91 4.41 18.18
C CYS A 90 13.41 3.37 17.16
N ILE A 91 13.98 2.26 17.62
CA ILE A 91 14.43 1.16 16.76
C ILE A 91 13.26 0.52 16.03
N GLY A 92 12.17 0.20 16.74
CA GLY A 92 10.98 -0.42 16.15
C GLY A 92 10.36 0.44 15.05
N SER A 93 10.27 1.76 15.28
CA SER A 93 9.79 2.73 14.28
C SER A 93 10.70 2.80 13.04
N MET A 94 12.02 2.74 13.23
CA MET A 94 12.97 2.67 12.11
C MET A 94 12.85 1.36 11.32
N ILE A 95 12.77 0.23 12.02
CA ILE A 95 12.58 -1.08 11.39
C ILE A 95 11.25 -1.11 10.63
N LEU A 96 10.19 -0.49 11.19
CA LEU A 96 8.90 -0.39 10.55
C LEU A 96 9.00 0.38 9.23
N ALA A 97 9.60 1.58 9.26
CA ALA A 97 9.84 2.38 8.06
C ALA A 97 10.64 1.61 6.98
N ILE A 98 11.72 0.93 7.38
CA ILE A 98 12.54 0.12 6.47
C ILE A 98 11.74 -1.07 5.93
N SER A 99 10.93 -1.72 6.76
CA SER A 99 10.15 -2.90 6.37
C SER A 99 9.12 -2.59 5.28
N TYR A 100 8.51 -1.40 5.28
CA TYR A 100 7.60 -0.99 4.21
C TYR A 100 8.32 -0.91 2.86
N ILE A 101 9.50 -0.28 2.82
CA ILE A 101 10.30 -0.17 1.60
C ILE A 101 10.79 -1.54 1.15
N PHE A 102 11.25 -2.35 2.10
CA PHE A 102 11.73 -3.71 1.82
C PHE A 102 10.65 -4.59 1.20
N VAL A 103 9.46 -4.64 1.80
CA VAL A 103 8.34 -5.44 1.28
C VAL A 103 7.88 -4.94 -0.08
N PHE A 104 7.79 -3.63 -0.26
CA PHE A 104 7.43 -3.03 -1.55
C PHE A 104 8.46 -3.37 -2.63
N ALA A 105 9.76 -3.20 -2.34
CA ALA A 105 10.84 -3.51 -3.27
C ALA A 105 10.86 -4.99 -3.66
N LEU A 106 10.59 -5.91 -2.73
CA LEU A 106 10.48 -7.33 -3.06
C LEU A 106 9.31 -7.62 -4.00
N ASN A 107 8.13 -7.03 -3.77
CA ASN A 107 6.99 -7.18 -4.68
C ASN A 107 7.27 -6.56 -6.06
N TYR A 108 8.03 -5.47 -6.11
CA TYR A 108 8.43 -4.81 -7.34
C TYR A 108 9.41 -5.63 -8.18
N ILE A 109 10.46 -6.17 -7.55
CA ILE A 109 11.58 -6.82 -8.25
C ILE A 109 11.26 -8.28 -8.59
N LEU A 110 10.66 -9.02 -7.66
CA LEU A 110 10.46 -10.45 -7.82
C LEU A 110 9.43 -10.74 -8.94
N PRO A 111 9.68 -11.74 -9.80
CA PRO A 111 8.65 -12.22 -10.72
C PRO A 111 7.47 -12.80 -9.92
N PHE A 112 6.29 -12.84 -10.54
CA PHE A 112 5.13 -13.48 -9.92
C PHE A 112 5.44 -14.93 -9.55
N VAL A 113 5.24 -15.25 -8.28
CA VAL A 113 5.26 -16.62 -7.76
C VAL A 113 3.83 -17.08 -7.53
N SER A 114 3.45 -18.25 -8.03
CA SER A 114 2.12 -18.85 -7.88
C SER A 114 1.85 -19.41 -6.47
N SER A 115 2.37 -18.74 -5.44
CA SER A 115 2.16 -19.10 -4.04
C SER A 115 1.71 -17.88 -3.25
N VAL A 116 0.42 -17.85 -2.90
CA VAL A 116 -0.20 -16.80 -2.07
C VAL A 116 0.52 -16.69 -0.72
N PHE A 117 1.06 -17.80 -0.21
CA PHE A 117 1.79 -17.84 1.06
C PHE A 117 3.00 -16.90 1.09
N VAL A 118 3.72 -16.75 -0.03
CA VAL A 118 4.87 -15.83 -0.11
C VAL A 118 4.43 -14.40 0.15
N TYR A 119 3.34 -13.96 -0.48
CA TYR A 119 2.79 -12.62 -0.29
C TYR A 119 2.20 -12.41 1.10
N ILE A 120 1.57 -13.43 1.69
CA ILE A 120 1.11 -13.38 3.08
C ILE A 120 2.31 -13.13 4.02
N VAL A 121 3.38 -13.91 3.87
CA VAL A 121 4.58 -13.77 4.70
C VAL A 121 5.19 -12.37 4.54
N LEU A 122 5.38 -11.92 3.30
CA LEU A 122 5.93 -10.59 3.02
C LEU A 122 5.05 -9.47 3.60
N GLY A 123 3.75 -9.52 3.34
CA GLY A 123 2.76 -8.55 3.80
C GLY A 123 2.67 -8.46 5.32
N THR A 124 2.92 -9.57 6.03
CA THR A 124 2.86 -9.66 7.50
C THR A 124 4.03 -8.93 8.19
N ILE A 125 5.20 -8.81 7.53
CA ILE A 125 6.44 -8.31 8.17
C ILE A 125 6.25 -6.95 8.86
N PRO A 126 5.69 -5.91 8.21
CA PRO A 126 5.55 -4.61 8.86
C PRO A 126 4.54 -4.63 10.01
N PHE A 127 3.48 -5.43 9.90
CA PHE A 127 2.51 -5.61 11.00
C PHE A 127 3.12 -6.34 12.20
N LEU A 128 4.06 -7.26 11.98
CA LEU A 128 4.84 -7.87 13.07
C LEU A 128 5.62 -6.81 13.86
N VAL A 129 6.30 -5.91 13.15
CA VAL A 129 7.04 -4.80 13.78
C VAL A 129 6.09 -3.83 14.49
N GLY A 130 4.97 -3.48 13.84
CA GLY A 130 3.91 -2.66 14.43
C GLY A 130 3.35 -3.26 15.72
N GLY A 131 3.04 -4.56 15.72
CA GLY A 131 2.51 -5.28 16.87
C GLY A 131 3.49 -5.32 18.03
N TYR A 132 4.78 -5.49 17.73
CA TYR A 132 5.84 -5.40 18.73
C TYR A 132 5.86 -4.02 19.41
N VAL A 133 5.82 -2.93 18.63
CA VAL A 133 5.84 -1.57 19.18
C VAL A 133 4.54 -1.24 19.93
N TYR A 134 3.37 -1.63 19.42
CA TYR A 134 2.09 -1.48 20.12
C TYR A 134 2.11 -2.19 21.47
N SER A 135 2.52 -3.46 21.50
CA SER A 135 2.55 -4.24 22.73
C SER A 135 3.43 -3.59 23.80
N ILE A 136 4.59 -3.07 23.40
CA ILE A 136 5.46 -2.31 24.29
C ILE A 136 4.77 -1.05 24.83
N LEU A 137 4.17 -0.24 23.96
CA LEU A 137 3.50 1.00 24.35
C LEU A 137 2.33 0.73 25.32
N PHE A 138 1.45 -0.21 25.00
CA PHE A 138 0.29 -0.52 25.83
C PHE A 138 0.64 -1.23 27.14
N THR A 139 1.70 -2.04 27.16
CA THR A 139 2.15 -2.71 28.40
C THR A 139 2.77 -1.72 29.37
N GLU A 140 3.62 -0.81 28.89
CA GLU A 140 4.39 0.11 29.74
C GLU A 140 3.60 1.35 30.16
N PHE A 141 2.63 1.76 29.35
CA PHE A 141 1.80 2.95 29.61
C PHE A 141 0.33 2.57 29.84
N SER A 142 0.09 1.41 30.47
CA SER A 142 -1.25 0.89 30.79
C SER A 142 -2.11 1.87 31.59
N GLY A 143 -1.50 2.70 32.45
CA GLY A 143 -2.20 3.74 33.21
C GLY A 143 -2.80 4.88 32.37
N ILE A 144 -2.43 5.00 31.09
CA ILE A 144 -3.05 5.94 30.13
C ILE A 144 -3.59 5.22 28.88
N SER A 145 -3.92 3.93 29.00
CA SER A 145 -4.37 3.08 27.88
C SER A 145 -5.53 3.68 27.09
N GLY A 146 -6.51 4.29 27.76
CA GLY A 146 -7.62 4.96 27.07
C GLY A 146 -7.17 6.11 26.15
N LYS A 147 -6.13 6.86 26.54
CA LYS A 147 -5.56 7.93 25.70
C LYS A 147 -4.73 7.36 24.55
N LEU A 148 -3.98 6.27 24.78
CA LEU A 148 -3.27 5.56 23.73
C LEU A 148 -4.23 5.05 22.67
N TYR A 149 -5.32 4.40 23.10
CA TYR A 149 -6.36 3.90 22.21
C TYR A 149 -7.07 5.02 21.45
N PHE A 150 -7.36 6.14 22.12
CA PHE A 150 -7.90 7.32 21.44
C PHE A 150 -6.95 7.86 20.35
N ALA A 151 -5.67 8.00 20.66
CA ALA A 151 -4.66 8.46 19.70
C ALA A 151 -4.48 7.47 18.53
N ASP A 152 -4.58 6.18 18.79
CA ASP A 152 -4.60 5.12 17.77
C ASP A 152 -5.81 5.25 16.83
N LEU A 153 -7.03 5.38 17.38
CA LEU A 153 -8.23 5.55 16.57
C LEU A 153 -8.18 6.82 15.71
N ILE A 154 -7.73 7.95 16.28
CA ILE A 154 -7.53 9.18 15.52
C ILE A 154 -6.49 8.97 14.43
N GLY A 155 -5.38 8.29 14.73
CA GLY A 155 -4.34 7.98 13.75
C GLY A 155 -4.88 7.15 12.58
N SER A 156 -5.63 6.08 12.85
CA SER A 156 -6.28 5.28 11.80
C SER A 156 -7.31 6.09 11.00
N GLY A 157 -8.10 6.95 11.66
CA GLY A 157 -9.06 7.84 10.99
C GLY A 157 -8.39 8.89 10.10
N VAL A 158 -7.25 9.46 10.52
CA VAL A 158 -6.44 10.33 9.66
C VAL A 158 -5.82 9.52 8.51
N GLY A 159 -5.36 8.31 8.79
CA GLY A 159 -4.80 7.39 7.79
C GLY A 159 -5.79 7.04 6.68
N SER A 160 -7.07 6.86 7.00
CA SER A 160 -8.11 6.53 6.00
C SER A 160 -8.37 7.64 4.99
N ILE A 161 -8.25 8.91 5.41
CA ILE A 161 -8.33 10.06 4.50
C ILE A 161 -6.99 10.25 3.77
N ALA A 162 -5.88 10.16 4.51
CA ALA A 162 -4.54 10.40 3.97
C ALA A 162 -4.20 9.43 2.84
N VAL A 163 -4.59 8.15 2.93
CA VAL A 163 -4.27 7.17 1.89
C VAL A 163 -4.90 7.50 0.54
N ILE A 164 -6.13 8.04 0.53
CA ILE A 164 -6.81 8.45 -0.70
C ILE A 164 -6.03 9.58 -1.35
N LEU A 165 -5.74 10.63 -0.58
CA LEU A 165 -4.99 11.80 -1.07
C LEU A 165 -3.59 11.43 -1.56
N LEU A 166 -2.88 10.57 -0.82
CA LEU A 166 -1.54 10.12 -1.17
C LEU A 166 -1.55 9.29 -2.47
N LEU A 167 -2.45 8.32 -2.60
CA LEU A 167 -2.51 7.48 -3.79
C LEU A 167 -2.94 8.27 -5.04
N ASP A 168 -3.94 9.15 -4.93
CA ASP A 168 -4.44 9.91 -6.07
C ASP A 168 -3.45 10.94 -6.61
N HIS A 169 -2.68 11.60 -5.72
CA HIS A 169 -1.78 12.70 -6.12
C HIS A 169 -0.32 12.27 -6.23
N ALA A 170 0.12 11.26 -5.48
CA ALA A 170 1.52 10.86 -5.40
C ALA A 170 1.80 9.52 -6.09
N GLY A 171 0.78 8.73 -6.40
CA GLY A 171 0.93 7.37 -6.91
C GLY A 171 1.42 6.40 -5.82
N MET A 172 1.67 5.16 -6.20
CA MET A 172 2.02 4.10 -5.27
C MET A 172 3.43 4.27 -4.69
N PHE A 173 4.41 4.64 -5.53
CA PHE A 173 5.81 4.70 -5.11
C PHE A 173 6.08 5.81 -4.08
N ARG A 174 5.56 7.01 -4.30
CA ARG A 174 5.73 8.11 -3.34
C ARG A 174 4.90 7.90 -2.09
N THR A 175 3.74 7.24 -2.20
CA THR A 175 2.93 6.88 -1.04
C THR A 175 3.70 5.96 -0.09
N ILE A 176 4.38 4.91 -0.58
CA ILE A 176 5.13 4.01 0.31
C ILE A 176 6.32 4.73 0.99
N LEU A 177 6.97 5.68 0.30
CA LEU A 177 8.00 6.52 0.88
C LEU A 177 7.44 7.43 1.98
N ALA A 178 6.30 8.08 1.72
CA ALA A 178 5.61 8.92 2.69
C ALA A 178 5.20 8.13 3.94
N VAL A 179 4.67 6.92 3.77
CA VAL A 179 4.34 5.98 4.86
C VAL A 179 5.58 5.61 5.67
N GLY A 180 6.72 5.38 5.02
CA GLY A 180 8.01 5.17 5.67
C GLY A 180 8.44 6.37 6.51
N ILE A 181 8.27 7.60 6.01
CA ILE A 181 8.59 8.83 6.76
C ILE A 181 7.66 8.97 7.97
N ILE A 182 6.36 8.74 7.80
CA ILE A 182 5.36 8.79 8.87
C ILE A 182 5.73 7.80 9.98
N ALA A 183 6.07 6.56 9.63
CA ALA A 183 6.53 5.56 10.60
C ALA A 183 7.85 5.92 11.29
N LEU A 184 8.68 6.77 10.68
CA LEU A 184 9.94 7.22 11.25
C LEU A 184 9.75 8.37 12.26
N ILE A 185 8.64 9.11 12.21
CA ILE A 185 8.39 10.27 13.09
C ILE A 185 8.59 9.95 14.59
N PRO A 186 8.08 8.83 15.16
CA PRO A 186 8.34 8.50 16.56
C PRO A 186 9.84 8.38 16.88
N SER A 187 10.65 7.85 15.95
CA SER A 187 12.12 7.78 16.08
C SER A 187 12.76 9.17 16.06
N LEU A 188 12.19 10.11 15.30
CA LEU A 188 12.66 11.50 15.25
C LEU A 188 12.33 12.26 16.54
N LEU A 189 11.10 12.11 17.03
CA LEU A 189 10.59 12.74 18.25
C LEU A 189 11.30 12.23 19.52
N LEU A 190 11.57 10.93 19.58
CA LEU A 190 12.22 10.31 20.75
C LEU A 190 13.74 10.34 20.62
N SER A 191 14.39 10.86 21.66
CA SER A 191 15.85 10.85 21.74
C SER A 191 16.38 9.44 22.01
N ALA A 192 17.07 8.86 21.03
CA ALA A 192 17.84 7.63 21.22
C ALA A 192 19.07 7.89 22.10
N SER A 193 19.38 6.93 22.97
CA SER A 193 20.56 6.99 23.85
C SER A 193 21.87 6.71 23.09
N LEU A 194 21.81 5.95 21.99
CA LEU A 194 22.98 5.49 21.24
C LEU A 194 23.28 6.39 20.02
N LYS A 195 24.53 6.85 19.89
CA LYS A 195 24.99 7.71 18.77
C LYS A 195 24.75 7.07 17.39
N LYS A 196 25.00 5.76 17.25
CA LYS A 196 24.79 5.02 15.98
C LYS A 196 23.33 5.08 15.51
N ILE A 197 22.37 4.90 16.42
CA ILE A 197 20.93 4.97 16.09
C ILE A 197 20.55 6.36 15.61
N LYS A 198 21.09 7.42 16.24
CA LYS A 198 20.86 8.80 15.78
C LYS A 198 21.35 9.02 14.35
N LEU A 199 22.53 8.51 13.99
CA LEU A 199 23.05 8.65 12.63
C LEU A 199 22.16 7.89 11.63
N ILE A 200 21.84 6.62 11.91
CA ILE A 200 21.07 5.77 11.01
C ILE A 200 19.68 6.37 10.75
N LYS A 201 18.97 6.88 11.76
CA LYS A 201 17.62 7.45 11.54
C LYS A 201 17.64 8.66 10.59
N TYR A 202 18.67 9.49 10.63
CA TYR A 202 18.81 10.61 9.71
C TYR A 202 19.22 10.17 8.30
N ILE A 203 20.02 9.10 8.17
CA ILE A 203 20.31 8.49 6.87
C ILE A 203 19.02 7.93 6.26
N VAL A 204 18.23 7.18 7.02
CA VAL A 204 16.93 6.63 6.56
C VAL A 204 16.00 7.78 6.15
N LEU A 205 15.89 8.84 6.96
CA LEU A 205 15.10 10.01 6.62
C LEU A 205 15.58 10.66 5.31
N PHE A 206 16.89 10.87 5.17
CA PHE A 206 17.47 11.47 3.97
C PHE A 206 17.17 10.65 2.71
N VAL A 207 17.33 9.33 2.77
CA VAL A 207 17.02 8.43 1.64
C VAL A 207 15.54 8.50 1.27
N LEU A 208 14.64 8.42 2.26
CA LEU A 208 13.19 8.47 2.02
C LEU A 208 12.75 9.82 1.43
N VAL A 209 13.23 10.92 2.00
CA VAL A 209 12.92 12.27 1.52
C VAL A 209 13.48 12.50 0.12
N SER A 210 14.71 12.06 -0.15
CA SER A 210 15.31 12.15 -1.49
C SER A 210 14.49 11.39 -2.53
N GLY A 211 13.93 10.23 -2.16
CA GLY A 211 13.03 9.47 -3.01
C GLY A 211 11.74 10.21 -3.38
N LEU A 212 11.20 11.06 -2.50
CA LEU A 212 10.01 11.87 -2.80
C LEU A 212 10.27 12.92 -3.89
N PHE A 213 11.49 13.43 -3.98
CA PHE A 213 11.91 14.43 -4.97
C PHE A 213 12.35 13.84 -6.31
N LEU A 214 12.25 12.51 -6.50
CA LEU A 214 12.52 11.90 -7.80
C LEU A 214 11.58 12.48 -8.87
N PRO A 215 12.10 12.87 -10.05
CA PRO A 215 11.28 13.43 -11.13
C PRO A 215 10.16 12.48 -11.56
N GLY A 216 8.98 13.04 -11.88
CA GLY A 216 7.77 12.27 -12.16
C GLY A 216 7.92 11.23 -13.28
N GLN A 217 8.73 11.54 -14.30
CA GLN A 217 9.02 10.60 -15.40
C GLN A 217 9.64 9.27 -14.93
N TYR A 218 10.51 9.31 -13.91
CA TYR A 218 11.10 8.09 -13.35
C TYR A 218 10.08 7.30 -12.55
N ILE A 219 9.24 7.99 -11.78
CA ILE A 219 8.15 7.37 -11.02
C ILE A 219 7.17 6.66 -11.96
N ILE A 220 6.70 7.34 -13.00
CA ILE A 220 5.80 6.76 -14.01
C ILE A 220 6.45 5.55 -14.68
N SER A 221 7.74 5.64 -15.01
CA SER A 221 8.48 4.51 -15.59
C SER A 221 8.58 3.33 -14.63
N MET A 222 8.86 3.55 -13.34
CA MET A 222 8.89 2.49 -12.33
C MET A 222 7.50 1.86 -12.15
N GLU A 223 6.46 2.66 -12.01
CA GLU A 223 5.08 2.18 -11.82
C GLU A 223 4.59 1.38 -13.03
N LYS A 224 4.96 1.79 -14.25
CA LYS A 224 4.69 1.05 -15.48
C LYS A 224 5.40 -0.31 -15.50
N ASN A 225 6.69 -0.35 -15.13
CA ASN A 225 7.58 -1.51 -15.25
C ASN A 225 7.57 -2.46 -14.04
N PHE A 226 6.41 -2.66 -13.43
CA PHE A 226 6.26 -3.49 -12.22
C PHE A 226 6.33 -4.99 -12.56
N ASN A 227 7.48 -5.66 -12.29
CA ASN A 227 7.72 -7.04 -12.74
C ASN A 227 6.69 -8.05 -12.21
N GLY A 228 6.26 -7.91 -10.95
CA GLY A 228 5.28 -8.81 -10.35
C GLY A 228 3.93 -8.84 -11.08
N ILE A 229 3.60 -7.77 -11.80
CA ILE A 229 2.36 -7.66 -12.59
C ILE A 229 2.63 -8.11 -14.03
N LEU A 230 3.67 -7.55 -14.66
CA LEU A 230 3.96 -7.77 -16.08
C LEU A 230 4.39 -9.22 -16.41
N LYS A 231 4.90 -9.95 -15.44
CA LYS A 231 5.29 -11.37 -15.59
C LYS A 231 4.23 -12.34 -15.06
N ASN A 232 3.10 -11.86 -14.56
CA ASN A 232 2.03 -12.74 -14.12
C ASN A 232 1.19 -13.19 -15.33
N SER A 233 1.16 -14.50 -15.58
CA SER A 233 0.38 -15.12 -16.68
C SER A 233 -1.14 -14.98 -16.50
N ASP A 234 -1.60 -14.78 -15.28
CA ASP A 234 -3.02 -14.59 -14.94
C ASP A 234 -3.48 -13.15 -15.19
N LYS A 235 -2.55 -12.25 -15.50
CA LYS A 235 -2.79 -10.86 -15.86
C LYS A 235 -2.73 -10.67 -17.37
N THR A 236 -3.52 -9.75 -17.89
CA THR A 236 -3.70 -9.52 -19.33
C THR A 236 -2.38 -9.32 -20.05
N TYR A 237 -1.50 -8.44 -19.53
CA TYR A 237 -0.20 -8.20 -20.16
C TYR A 237 0.67 -9.47 -20.24
N GLY A 238 0.80 -10.22 -19.15
CA GLY A 238 1.60 -11.44 -19.11
C GLY A 238 0.98 -12.56 -19.96
N SER A 239 -0.34 -12.70 -19.95
CA SER A 239 -1.08 -13.63 -20.80
C SER A 239 -0.86 -13.36 -22.29
N LEU A 240 -0.99 -12.11 -22.74
CA LEU A 240 -0.75 -11.69 -24.12
C LEU A 240 0.70 -11.99 -24.54
N LYS A 241 1.67 -11.68 -23.67
CA LYS A 241 3.08 -11.96 -23.93
C LYS A 241 3.37 -13.46 -24.05
N ASN A 242 2.78 -14.28 -23.20
CA ASN A 242 2.91 -15.73 -23.25
C ASN A 242 2.25 -16.34 -24.50
N ALA A 243 1.19 -15.70 -25.01
CA ALA A 243 0.56 -16.06 -26.28
C ALA A 243 1.37 -15.60 -27.52
N GLY A 244 2.57 -15.05 -27.35
CA GLY A 244 3.43 -14.61 -28.44
C GLY A 244 3.06 -13.25 -29.04
N MET A 245 2.16 -12.50 -28.42
CA MET A 245 1.83 -11.13 -28.84
C MET A 245 2.87 -10.13 -28.33
N SER A 246 2.82 -8.90 -28.85
CA SER A 246 3.74 -7.82 -28.49
C SER A 246 3.02 -6.68 -27.76
N PRO A 247 2.38 -6.94 -26.59
CA PRO A 247 1.61 -5.90 -25.90
C PRO A 247 2.51 -4.75 -25.44
N GLU A 248 2.04 -3.52 -25.61
CA GLU A 248 2.69 -2.31 -25.14
C GLU A 248 1.75 -1.53 -24.22
N ILE A 249 2.19 -1.22 -23.00
CA ILE A 249 1.45 -0.30 -22.14
C ILE A 249 1.75 1.12 -22.60
N ILE A 250 0.78 1.84 -23.16
CA ILE A 250 0.96 3.22 -23.61
C ILE A 250 0.60 4.25 -22.54
N PHE A 251 -0.23 3.84 -21.58
CA PHE A 251 -0.63 4.64 -20.42
C PHE A 251 -0.73 3.74 -19.20
N SER A 252 -0.26 4.24 -18.05
CA SER A 252 -0.36 3.56 -16.76
C SER A 252 -0.54 4.61 -15.67
N GLN A 253 -1.53 4.41 -14.80
CA GLN A 253 -1.77 5.27 -13.66
C GLN A 253 -2.20 4.45 -12.45
N TRP A 254 -1.66 4.80 -11.29
CA TRP A 254 -2.11 4.31 -9.99
C TRP A 254 -2.85 5.41 -9.25
N ASN A 255 -3.98 5.06 -8.65
CA ASN A 255 -4.75 5.95 -7.79
C ASN A 255 -5.34 5.17 -6.60
N ALA A 256 -6.18 5.82 -5.80
CA ALA A 256 -6.80 5.20 -4.64
C ALA A 256 -7.76 4.04 -5.00
N PHE A 257 -8.25 4.00 -6.23
CA PHE A 257 -9.16 2.96 -6.71
C PHE A 257 -8.41 1.75 -7.28
N SER A 258 -7.52 1.96 -8.25
CA SER A 258 -6.87 0.88 -8.98
C SER A 258 -5.58 1.31 -9.69
N ARG A 259 -4.91 0.33 -10.29
CA ARG A 259 -4.01 0.56 -11.43
C ARG A 259 -4.82 0.48 -12.73
N THR A 260 -4.74 1.51 -13.55
CA THR A 260 -5.30 1.50 -14.91
C THR A 260 -4.17 1.45 -15.93
N ASP A 261 -4.17 0.44 -16.78
CA ASP A 261 -3.26 0.34 -17.92
C ASP A 261 -4.03 0.39 -19.24
N VAL A 262 -3.54 1.14 -20.22
CA VAL A 262 -4.00 1.04 -21.62
C VAL A 262 -2.95 0.26 -22.40
N ILE A 263 -3.35 -0.89 -22.92
CA ILE A 263 -2.51 -1.83 -23.63
C ILE A 263 -2.83 -1.76 -25.12
N LYS A 264 -1.83 -1.41 -25.92
CA LYS A 264 -1.85 -1.51 -27.38
C LYS A 264 -1.26 -2.85 -27.80
N ILE A 265 -1.88 -3.50 -28.78
CA ILE A 265 -1.36 -4.72 -29.39
C ILE A 265 -1.09 -4.38 -30.85
N PRO A 266 0.18 -4.31 -31.32
CA PRO A 266 0.50 -3.97 -32.71
C PRO A 266 -0.19 -4.87 -33.73
N GLN A 267 -0.45 -6.12 -33.37
CA GLN A 267 -1.19 -7.09 -34.19
C GLN A 267 -2.70 -6.76 -34.34
N GLN A 268 -3.24 -5.86 -33.52
CA GLN A 268 -4.64 -5.44 -33.51
C GLN A 268 -4.72 -3.90 -33.41
N PRO A 269 -4.32 -3.16 -34.46
CA PRO A 269 -4.14 -1.71 -34.38
C PRO A 269 -5.44 -0.93 -34.13
N GLU A 270 -6.57 -1.47 -34.57
CA GLU A 270 -7.94 -0.92 -34.47
C GLU A 270 -8.52 -0.94 -33.04
N SER A 271 -7.78 -1.52 -32.08
CA SER A 271 -8.26 -1.64 -30.71
C SER A 271 -7.15 -1.60 -29.67
N MET A 272 -7.51 -1.14 -28.49
CA MET A 272 -6.70 -1.20 -27.29
C MET A 272 -7.49 -1.88 -26.19
N ILE A 273 -6.79 -2.27 -25.13
CA ILE A 273 -7.40 -2.85 -23.93
C ILE A 273 -7.13 -1.93 -22.76
N VAL A 274 -8.20 -1.41 -22.16
CA VAL A 274 -8.11 -0.74 -20.86
C VAL A 274 -8.26 -1.81 -19.79
N THR A 275 -7.31 -1.89 -18.86
CA THR A 275 -7.34 -2.86 -17.77
C THR A 275 -7.45 -2.17 -16.42
N ILE A 276 -8.21 -2.77 -15.51
CA ILE A 276 -8.19 -2.45 -14.08
C ILE A 276 -7.45 -3.58 -13.36
N ASP A 277 -6.41 -3.21 -12.61
CA ASP A 277 -5.53 -4.11 -11.85
C ASP A 277 -4.96 -5.28 -12.69
N GLY A 278 -4.81 -5.05 -13.99
CA GLY A 278 -4.28 -6.01 -14.95
C GLY A 278 -5.18 -7.21 -15.28
N SER A 279 -6.45 -7.23 -14.86
CA SER A 279 -7.36 -8.36 -15.10
C SER A 279 -8.73 -7.98 -15.67
N ALA A 280 -9.33 -6.90 -15.18
CA ALA A 280 -10.65 -6.48 -15.66
C ALA A 280 -10.49 -5.67 -16.96
N ASN A 281 -10.70 -6.36 -18.09
CA ASN A 281 -10.45 -5.84 -19.43
C ASN A 281 -11.70 -5.16 -19.98
N ALA A 282 -11.52 -3.97 -20.54
CA ALA A 282 -12.51 -3.27 -21.34
C ALA A 282 -11.88 -2.91 -22.70
N PRO A 283 -12.40 -3.46 -23.82
CA PRO A 283 -11.89 -3.10 -25.14
C PRO A 283 -12.22 -1.63 -25.45
N MET A 284 -11.26 -0.97 -26.08
CA MET A 284 -11.38 0.40 -26.58
C MET A 284 -11.12 0.36 -28.08
N PHE A 285 -12.21 0.42 -28.85
CA PHE A 285 -12.16 0.38 -30.31
C PHE A 285 -11.89 1.78 -30.87
N GLU A 286 -11.15 1.83 -31.97
CA GLU A 286 -11.02 3.05 -32.76
C GLU A 286 -12.39 3.47 -33.31
N PHE A 287 -12.66 4.77 -33.26
CA PHE A 287 -13.85 5.38 -33.83
C PHE A 287 -13.45 6.62 -34.64
N ASP A 288 -13.79 6.59 -35.93
CA ASP A 288 -13.49 7.62 -36.92
C ASP A 288 -14.49 8.78 -36.92
N GLY A 289 -15.57 8.67 -36.13
CA GLY A 289 -16.65 9.65 -36.09
C GLY A 289 -17.81 9.33 -37.04
N ASP A 290 -17.69 8.33 -37.92
CA ASP A 290 -18.77 7.92 -38.82
C ASP A 290 -19.61 6.80 -38.18
N ILE A 291 -20.87 7.12 -37.84
CA ILE A 291 -21.80 6.15 -37.24
C ILE A 291 -22.00 4.93 -38.14
N LYS A 292 -21.91 5.07 -39.47
CA LYS A 292 -22.06 3.93 -40.38
C LYS A 292 -20.97 2.87 -40.19
N SER A 293 -19.77 3.27 -39.74
CA SER A 293 -18.68 2.33 -39.46
C SER A 293 -18.99 1.42 -38.27
N LEU A 294 -19.98 1.79 -37.44
CA LEU A 294 -20.42 1.05 -36.26
C LEU A 294 -21.39 -0.10 -36.57
N GLU A 295 -21.93 -0.20 -37.79
CA GLU A 295 -22.80 -1.32 -38.21
C GLU A 295 -22.15 -2.70 -37.95
N LYS A 296 -20.81 -2.77 -37.99
CA LYS A 296 -20.01 -3.97 -37.65
C LYS A 296 -20.30 -4.49 -36.24
N PHE A 297 -20.75 -3.64 -35.32
CA PHE A 297 -21.06 -4.02 -33.95
C PHE A 297 -22.43 -4.69 -33.79
N LYS A 298 -23.35 -4.59 -34.77
CA LYS A 298 -24.67 -5.24 -34.68
C LYS A 298 -24.59 -6.77 -34.65
N THR A 299 -23.47 -7.33 -35.10
CA THR A 299 -23.19 -8.77 -35.02
C THR A 299 -22.56 -9.20 -33.69
N ASP A 300 -22.15 -8.26 -32.84
CA ASP A 300 -21.59 -8.55 -31.53
C ASP A 300 -22.72 -8.92 -30.55
N PRO A 301 -22.62 -10.04 -29.80
CA PRO A 301 -23.59 -10.39 -28.77
C PRO A 301 -23.87 -9.27 -27.76
N GLY A 302 -22.89 -8.39 -27.50
CA GLY A 302 -23.05 -7.22 -26.63
C GLY A 302 -24.04 -6.17 -27.14
N PHE A 303 -24.36 -6.18 -28.44
CA PHE A 303 -25.33 -5.26 -29.06
C PHE A 303 -26.79 -5.66 -28.80
N LEU A 304 -27.06 -6.88 -28.31
CA LEU A 304 -28.43 -7.40 -28.13
C LEU A 304 -29.39 -6.45 -27.38
N PRO A 305 -28.98 -5.74 -26.31
CA PRO A 305 -29.86 -4.77 -25.64
C PRO A 305 -30.31 -3.61 -26.54
N PHE A 306 -29.50 -3.25 -27.55
CA PHE A 306 -29.76 -2.16 -28.49
C PHE A 306 -30.57 -2.60 -29.71
N ALA A 307 -30.63 -3.89 -29.99
CA ALA A 307 -31.43 -4.46 -31.08
C ALA A 307 -32.94 -4.52 -30.75
N ILE A 308 -33.32 -4.29 -29.50
CA ILE A 308 -34.69 -4.48 -29.01
C ILE A 308 -35.20 -3.16 -28.41
N GLY A 309 -36.43 -2.78 -28.74
CA GLY A 309 -37.08 -1.58 -28.20
C GLY A 309 -36.63 -0.29 -28.87
N VAL A 310 -36.94 0.84 -28.23
CA VAL A 310 -36.57 2.18 -28.68
C VAL A 310 -35.42 2.70 -27.82
N ASN A 311 -34.26 2.95 -28.44
CA ASN A 311 -33.01 3.28 -27.75
C ASN A 311 -32.61 4.76 -27.91
N ASP A 312 -33.60 5.67 -28.01
CA ASP A 312 -33.35 7.11 -28.21
C ASP A 312 -32.60 7.78 -27.05
N LYS A 313 -32.62 7.17 -25.85
CA LYS A 313 -31.92 7.63 -24.64
C LYS A 313 -31.36 6.45 -23.87
N THR A 314 -30.04 6.42 -23.72
CA THR A 314 -29.32 5.31 -23.08
C THR A 314 -28.53 5.79 -21.87
N LEU A 315 -28.64 5.08 -20.75
CA LEU A 315 -27.75 5.22 -19.59
C LEU A 315 -26.80 4.03 -19.55
N LEU A 316 -25.50 4.31 -19.56
CA LEU A 316 -24.44 3.31 -19.43
C LEU A 316 -23.74 3.45 -18.08
N ILE A 317 -23.72 2.39 -17.28
CA ILE A 317 -23.04 2.37 -15.97
C ILE A 317 -21.76 1.55 -16.13
N GLY A 318 -20.61 2.23 -16.09
CA GLY A 318 -19.30 1.61 -16.25
C GLY A 318 -18.94 1.23 -17.69
N PRO A 319 -18.98 2.17 -18.68
CA PRO A 319 -18.71 1.85 -20.09
C PRO A 319 -17.25 1.49 -20.38
N GLY A 320 -16.36 1.59 -19.40
CA GLY A 320 -14.96 1.21 -19.51
C GLY A 320 -14.26 1.85 -20.71
N GLY A 321 -13.75 1.02 -21.61
CA GLY A 321 -13.10 1.42 -22.87
C GLY A 321 -14.05 2.02 -23.93
N GLY A 322 -15.33 2.22 -23.61
CA GLY A 322 -16.27 2.95 -24.47
C GLY A 322 -16.99 2.08 -25.50
N ARG A 323 -16.78 0.76 -25.52
CA ARG A 323 -17.49 -0.15 -26.43
C ARG A 323 -19.01 0.00 -26.35
N ASP A 324 -19.56 0.07 -25.14
CA ASP A 324 -21.01 0.14 -24.97
C ASP A 324 -21.57 1.50 -25.45
N VAL A 325 -20.73 2.54 -25.51
CA VAL A 325 -21.06 3.83 -26.14
C VAL A 325 -21.17 3.64 -27.65
N LEU A 326 -20.24 2.90 -28.26
CA LEU A 326 -20.30 2.60 -29.69
C LEU A 326 -21.52 1.75 -30.04
N TYR A 327 -21.92 0.81 -29.18
CA TYR A 327 -23.19 0.09 -29.36
C TYR A 327 -24.40 1.03 -29.29
N ALA A 328 -24.43 1.96 -28.35
CA ALA A 328 -25.54 2.89 -28.22
C ALA A 328 -25.65 3.89 -29.39
N LEU A 329 -24.57 4.10 -30.15
CA LEU A 329 -24.55 4.98 -31.32
C LEU A 329 -24.89 4.27 -32.64
N ALA A 330 -24.77 2.94 -32.72
CA ALA A 330 -24.92 2.13 -33.94
C ALA A 330 -26.36 1.74 -34.26
#